data_AF-A0A0P1AV72-F1
#
_entry.id   AF-A0A0P1AV72-F1
#
_cell.length_a   1.000
_cell.length_b   1.000
_cell.length_c   1.000
_cell.angle_alpha   90.00
_cell.angle_beta   90.00
_cell.angle_gamma   90.00
#
_symmetry.space_group_name_H-M   'P 1'
#
loop_
_entity.id
_entity.type
_entity.pdbx_description
1 polymer ?
#
loop_
_entity_poly.entity_id
_entity_poly.type
_entity_poly.pdbx_seq_one_letter_code
_entity_poly.pdbx_strand_id
1 'polypeptide(L)'
;MSSATGVLSRAVRGGSYRFIQRLCTFAANSLVLRKVHLNVAGAVTIRLELVLASIFLLRDGFRLAFLRVPSLDSKDLSHGTSYIQQLVNTAWLSTLISWIVAGILLMYSFVMSDTKSEMDEVELRYSTVLAMYCGAAMIEALAEPMYVLAHASVLVSWQVAAQSAAFLVRAAVQYLGVVVFELSLTAYGIAELSFALTLLVTFALFFYQRIHQSSSTNTFALSSMGQLLPRIPENGVAWCHPQLTALLVPLSVQSGVKYLLAEGDKWVLTTFASLQHMGVYGLVSNLGSLVPRIVFLPIEETTKTIFSKLVLEQNQMDNNAKDKNKSLANGQTLLLMLLKLLNLGGLVFVSFGTTYANTLVLLLYGAEKAHQGIGDALAVYCVYIPFLGVNGVCEAVVHAVGNDYALMRLNKLLGLFFVIYAICALVFMQVFKWGILGLILANCVNMACRILYCLTFLASFFRSVTPHAQFDNAFFNGIAFWLRSLPDQLVLVAFFSSLIVTAISQRILLAKDASSLIYHALHVVVGVFCFSGTMLTLYIKERHLLGEQLAAMRGNNKTHKD
;
A
#
# COMPACT_ATOMS: atom_id res chain seq x y z
N MET A 1 -1.35 17.14 -31.21
CA MET A 1 -2.13 17.43 -29.98
C MET A 1 -3.06 16.25 -29.70
N SER A 2 -2.52 15.18 -29.08
CA SER A 2 -3.32 14.04 -28.58
C SER A 2 -3.85 14.45 -27.21
N SER A 3 -5.17 14.54 -27.07
CA SER A 3 -5.84 15.30 -26.02
C SER A 3 -5.62 14.69 -24.62
N ALA A 4 -5.32 15.54 -23.64
CA ALA A 4 -5.16 15.19 -22.23
C ALA A 4 -6.34 14.38 -21.65
N THR A 5 -7.52 14.50 -22.26
CA THR A 5 -8.72 13.69 -22.01
C THR A 5 -8.56 12.21 -22.32
N GLY A 6 -7.81 11.84 -23.37
CA GLY A 6 -7.52 10.43 -23.69
C GLY A 6 -6.57 9.78 -22.70
N VAL A 7 -5.61 10.56 -22.16
CA VAL A 7 -4.68 10.12 -21.12
C VAL A 7 -5.41 9.93 -19.79
N LEU A 8 -6.27 10.87 -19.40
CA LEU A 8 -7.07 10.78 -18.19
C LEU A 8 -8.07 9.62 -18.23
N SER A 9 -8.76 9.41 -19.36
CA SER A 9 -9.64 8.26 -19.60
C SER A 9 -8.90 6.93 -19.43
N ARG A 10 -7.70 6.80 -20.01
CA ARG A 10 -6.86 5.60 -19.88
C ARG A 10 -6.33 5.40 -18.46
N ALA A 11 -6.01 6.48 -17.74
CA ALA A 11 -5.58 6.43 -16.35
C ALA A 11 -6.71 5.96 -15.41
N VAL A 12 -7.93 6.50 -15.57
CA VAL A 12 -9.10 6.10 -14.79
C VAL A 12 -9.49 4.65 -15.08
N ARG A 13 -9.49 4.23 -16.36
CA ARG A 13 -9.74 2.84 -16.73
C ARG A 13 -8.68 1.91 -16.15
N GLY A 14 -7.40 2.30 -16.22
CA GLY A 14 -6.29 1.59 -15.57
C GLY A 14 -6.44 1.45 -14.06
N GLY A 15 -6.93 2.48 -13.38
CA GLY A 15 -7.24 2.45 -11.95
C GLY A 15 -8.34 1.43 -11.61
N SER A 16 -9.42 1.40 -12.38
CA SER A 16 -10.52 0.44 -12.19
C SER A 16 -10.11 -1.02 -12.40
N TYR A 17 -9.25 -1.31 -13.39
CA TYR A 17 -8.70 -2.66 -13.58
C TYR A 17 -7.79 -3.07 -12.43
N ARG A 18 -6.91 -2.17 -11.97
CA ARG A 18 -6.06 -2.42 -10.79
C ARG A 18 -6.88 -2.68 -9.53
N PHE A 19 -8.03 -2.01 -9.40
CA PHE A 19 -8.96 -2.23 -8.31
C PHE A 19 -9.55 -3.65 -8.33
N ILE A 20 -10.14 -4.06 -9.46
CA ILE A 20 -10.74 -5.40 -9.62
C ILE A 20 -9.67 -6.48 -9.43
N GLN A 21 -8.48 -6.28 -10.02
CA GLN A 21 -7.35 -7.17 -9.86
C GLN A 21 -7.00 -7.38 -8.38
N ARG A 22 -6.87 -6.32 -7.58
CA ARG A 22 -6.56 -6.42 -6.15
C ARG A 22 -7.64 -7.19 -5.37
N LEU A 23 -8.92 -7.00 -5.71
CA LEU A 23 -10.02 -7.72 -5.07
C LEU A 23 -9.98 -9.22 -5.41
N CYS A 24 -9.77 -9.56 -6.68
CA CYS A 24 -9.64 -10.95 -7.13
C CYS A 24 -8.42 -11.63 -6.49
N THR A 25 -7.26 -10.97 -6.47
CA THR A 25 -6.06 -11.50 -5.82
C THR A 25 -6.28 -11.70 -4.32
N PHE A 26 -6.95 -10.77 -3.63
CA PHE A 26 -7.28 -10.93 -2.22
C PHE A 26 -8.20 -12.12 -1.96
N ALA A 27 -9.25 -12.29 -2.78
CA ALA A 27 -10.18 -13.41 -2.66
C ALA A 27 -9.45 -14.76 -2.85
N ALA A 28 -8.63 -14.87 -3.89
CA ALA A 28 -7.84 -16.07 -4.17
C ALA A 28 -6.85 -16.38 -3.03
N ASN A 29 -6.12 -15.37 -2.54
CA ASN A 29 -5.18 -15.54 -1.43
C ASN A 29 -5.88 -15.92 -0.12
N SER A 30 -7.08 -15.38 0.14
CA SER A 30 -7.85 -15.70 1.35
C SER A 30 -8.29 -17.16 1.38
N LEU A 31 -8.67 -17.73 0.23
CA LEU A 31 -9.04 -19.15 0.12
C LEU A 31 -7.86 -20.06 0.46
N VAL A 32 -6.66 -19.75 -0.04
CA VAL A 32 -5.44 -20.50 0.29
C VAL A 32 -5.12 -20.38 1.77
N LEU A 33 -5.18 -19.16 2.32
CA LEU A 33 -4.86 -18.90 3.71
C LEU A 33 -5.77 -19.62 4.70
N ARG A 34 -6.95 -20.10 4.32
CA ARG A 34 -7.79 -20.93 5.21
C ARG A 34 -7.16 -22.28 5.54
N LYS A 35 -6.34 -22.85 4.65
CA LYS A 35 -5.75 -24.19 4.79
C LYS A 35 -4.28 -24.20 5.26
N VAL A 36 -3.63 -23.04 5.32
CA VAL A 36 -2.19 -22.93 5.61
C VAL A 36 -1.93 -22.66 7.10
N HIS A 37 -0.98 -23.37 7.72
CA HIS A 37 -0.55 -23.09 9.09
C HIS A 37 0.05 -21.68 9.24
N LEU A 38 -0.16 -21.05 10.42
CA LEU A 38 0.32 -19.67 10.66
C LEU A 38 1.82 -19.49 10.51
N ASN A 39 2.63 -20.49 10.87
CA ASN A 39 4.09 -20.39 10.76
C ASN A 39 4.53 -20.27 9.28
N VAL A 40 3.89 -21.02 8.39
CA VAL A 40 4.10 -20.95 6.94
C VAL A 40 3.62 -19.59 6.42
N ALA A 41 2.45 -19.13 6.86
CA ALA A 41 1.94 -17.82 6.49
C ALA A 41 2.88 -16.68 6.91
N GLY A 42 3.47 -16.73 8.11
CA GLY A 42 4.42 -15.73 8.60
C GLY A 42 5.75 -15.75 7.84
N ALA A 43 6.28 -16.94 7.55
CA ALA A 43 7.47 -17.10 6.73
C ALA A 43 7.27 -16.49 5.33
N VAL A 44 6.14 -16.77 4.69
CA VAL A 44 5.85 -16.26 3.34
C VAL A 44 5.57 -14.75 3.34
N THR A 45 4.58 -14.30 4.12
CA THR A 45 4.05 -12.92 4.03
C THR A 45 4.99 -11.89 4.63
N ILE A 46 5.86 -12.27 5.57
CA ILE A 46 6.80 -11.35 6.19
C ILE A 46 8.21 -11.58 5.66
N ARG A 47 8.80 -12.77 5.86
CA ARG A 47 10.22 -12.97 5.54
C ARG A 47 10.51 -13.08 4.04
N LEU A 48 9.78 -13.93 3.31
CA LEU A 48 10.02 -14.13 1.88
C LEU A 48 9.61 -12.91 1.05
N GLU A 49 8.51 -12.23 1.41
CA GLU A 49 8.18 -10.93 0.82
C GLU A 49 9.24 -9.87 1.09
N LEU A 50 9.78 -9.81 2.32
CA LEU A 50 10.86 -8.88 2.65
C LEU A 50 12.12 -9.16 1.83
N VAL A 51 12.44 -10.43 1.59
CA VAL A 51 13.54 -10.84 0.70
C VAL A 51 13.32 -10.32 -0.72
N LEU A 52 12.13 -10.55 -1.31
CA LEU A 52 11.82 -10.04 -2.65
C LEU A 52 11.88 -8.51 -2.71
N ALA A 53 11.33 -7.81 -1.71
CA ALA A 53 11.36 -6.37 -1.63
C ALA A 53 12.80 -5.83 -1.50
N SER A 54 13.67 -6.55 -0.79
CA SER A 54 15.10 -6.22 -0.67
C SER A 54 15.85 -6.41 -2.00
N ILE A 55 15.56 -7.50 -2.72
CA ILE A 55 16.17 -7.78 -4.03
C ILE A 55 15.78 -6.71 -5.05
N PHE A 56 14.53 -6.25 -5.03
CA PHE A 56 14.01 -5.25 -5.97
C PHE A 56 14.05 -3.81 -5.45
N LEU A 57 14.81 -3.53 -4.38
CA LEU A 57 14.83 -2.23 -3.68
C LEU A 57 15.08 -1.03 -4.60
N LEU A 58 15.93 -1.18 -5.62
CA LEU A 58 16.29 -0.10 -6.54
C LEU A 58 15.36 0.02 -7.74
N ARG A 59 14.53 -0.98 -8.01
CA ARG A 59 13.74 -1.13 -9.24
C ARG A 59 12.81 0.06 -9.51
N ASP A 60 12.20 0.60 -8.46
CA ASP A 60 11.34 1.78 -8.55
C ASP A 60 12.13 3.03 -8.98
N GLY A 61 13.37 3.18 -8.53
CA GLY A 61 14.26 4.27 -8.90
C GLY A 61 14.61 4.22 -10.40
N PHE A 62 14.91 3.02 -10.89
CA PHE A 62 15.13 2.77 -12.32
C PHE A 62 13.87 3.10 -13.14
N ARG A 63 12.70 2.58 -12.74
CA ARG A 63 11.43 2.83 -13.45
C ARG A 63 11.08 4.31 -13.54
N LEU A 64 11.33 5.07 -12.49
CA LEU A 64 11.14 6.54 -12.47
C LEU A 64 12.14 7.26 -13.38
N ALA A 65 13.39 6.80 -13.45
CA ALA A 65 14.40 7.38 -14.34
C ALA A 65 14.00 7.20 -15.81
N PHE A 66 13.52 6.01 -16.17
CA PHE A 66 13.14 5.65 -17.54
C PHE A 66 11.87 6.34 -18.04
N LEU A 67 11.01 6.90 -17.17
CA LEU A 67 9.89 7.75 -17.59
C LEU A 67 10.33 9.06 -18.26
N ARG A 68 11.60 9.45 -18.12
CA ARG A 68 12.16 10.67 -18.71
C ARG A 68 12.75 10.43 -20.11
N VAL A 69 12.69 9.20 -20.60
CA VAL A 69 13.22 8.79 -21.91
C VAL A 69 12.10 8.88 -22.95
N PRO A 70 12.39 9.29 -24.20
CA PRO A 70 11.40 9.28 -25.28
C PRO A 70 10.81 7.90 -25.52
N SER A 71 9.52 7.86 -25.92
CA SER A 71 8.79 6.62 -26.17
C SER A 71 9.34 5.85 -27.37
N LEU A 72 9.27 4.52 -27.35
CA LEU A 72 9.70 3.66 -28.47
C LEU A 72 8.88 3.83 -29.76
N ASP A 73 7.71 4.48 -29.69
CA ASP A 73 6.83 4.76 -30.84
C ASP A 73 7.04 6.19 -31.43
N SER A 74 7.95 7.02 -30.89
CA SER A 74 8.18 8.38 -31.42
C SER A 74 9.10 8.37 -32.63
N LYS A 75 8.73 9.08 -33.71
CA LYS A 75 9.55 9.24 -34.93
C LYS A 75 10.83 10.08 -34.73
N ASP A 76 10.97 10.75 -33.59
CA ASP A 76 12.13 11.61 -33.25
C ASP A 76 13.37 10.83 -32.78
N LEU A 77 13.44 9.50 -32.97
CA LEU A 77 14.70 8.75 -32.82
C LEU A 77 15.63 8.98 -34.04
N SER A 78 15.98 10.25 -34.29
CA SER A 78 17.10 10.65 -35.13
C SER A 78 18.46 10.28 -34.52
N HIS A 79 18.49 9.80 -33.27
CA HIS A 79 19.62 9.10 -32.67
C HIS A 79 19.44 7.59 -32.89
N GLY A 80 20.19 7.03 -33.84
CA GLY A 80 20.03 5.66 -34.36
C GLY A 80 20.16 4.50 -33.37
N THR A 81 20.33 3.29 -33.90
CA THR A 81 20.42 1.99 -33.19
C THR A 81 21.28 2.00 -31.92
N SER A 82 22.38 2.78 -31.90
CA SER A 82 23.26 2.93 -30.74
C SER A 82 22.57 3.56 -29.51
N TYR A 83 21.61 4.48 -29.68
CA TYR A 83 20.89 5.11 -28.58
C TYR A 83 19.96 4.13 -27.86
N ILE A 84 19.21 3.34 -28.64
CA ILE A 84 18.34 2.28 -28.11
C ILE A 84 19.17 1.25 -27.35
N GLN A 85 20.35 0.90 -27.88
CA GLN A 85 21.25 -0.03 -27.22
C GLN A 85 21.76 0.49 -25.87
N GLN A 86 22.06 1.80 -25.76
CA GLN A 86 22.44 2.41 -24.47
C GLN A 86 21.29 2.35 -23.45
N LEU A 87 20.06 2.56 -23.87
CA LEU A 87 18.89 2.45 -22.99
C LEU A 87 18.70 1.02 -22.49
N VAL A 88 18.83 0.03 -23.39
CA VAL A 88 18.77 -1.39 -23.04
C VAL A 88 19.88 -1.76 -22.06
N ASN A 89 21.13 -1.40 -22.35
CA ASN A 89 22.27 -1.64 -21.45
C ASN A 89 22.05 -1.03 -20.06
N THR A 90 21.50 0.19 -20.00
CA THR A 90 21.18 0.85 -18.74
C THR A 90 20.05 0.14 -17.98
N ALA A 91 19.09 -0.46 -18.69
CA ALA A 91 18.00 -1.24 -18.08
C ALA A 91 18.54 -2.56 -17.47
N TRP A 92 19.50 -3.20 -18.13
CA TRP A 92 20.19 -4.40 -17.63
C TRP A 92 20.99 -4.16 -16.35
N LEU A 93 21.38 -2.92 -16.05
CA LEU A 93 22.00 -2.59 -14.76
C LEU A 93 21.05 -2.86 -13.58
N SER A 94 19.74 -2.63 -13.74
CA SER A 94 18.73 -2.99 -12.73
C SER A 94 18.67 -4.50 -12.51
N THR A 95 18.74 -5.29 -13.58
CA THR A 95 18.77 -6.76 -13.53
C THR A 95 20.03 -7.25 -12.83
N LEU A 96 21.19 -6.71 -13.20
CA LEU A 96 22.47 -7.07 -12.60
C LEU A 96 22.48 -6.82 -11.09
N ILE A 97 22.01 -5.67 -10.63
CA ILE A 97 21.97 -5.38 -9.20
C ILE A 97 21.03 -6.34 -8.47
N SER A 98 19.86 -6.63 -9.05
CA SER A 98 18.92 -7.61 -8.47
C SER A 98 19.55 -9.00 -8.34
N TRP A 99 20.32 -9.44 -9.34
CA TRP A 99 21.07 -10.70 -9.29
C TRP A 99 22.17 -10.71 -8.24
N ILE A 100 22.91 -9.62 -8.09
CA ILE A 100 23.95 -9.51 -7.05
C ILE A 100 23.32 -9.66 -5.66
N VAL A 101 22.23 -8.94 -5.39
CA VAL A 101 21.53 -9.03 -4.09
C VAL A 101 20.95 -10.42 -3.86
N ALA A 102 20.28 -11.00 -4.87
CA ALA A 102 19.76 -12.36 -4.79
C ALA A 102 20.88 -13.41 -4.57
N GLY A 103 22.02 -13.24 -5.24
CA GLY A 103 23.20 -14.10 -5.09
C GLY A 103 23.83 -14.02 -3.70
N ILE A 104 23.93 -12.82 -3.12
CA ILE A 104 24.39 -12.62 -1.74
C ILE A 104 23.46 -13.33 -0.74
N LEU A 105 22.13 -13.21 -0.92
CA LEU A 105 21.15 -13.86 -0.07
C LEU A 105 21.16 -15.39 -0.21
N LEU A 106 21.36 -15.91 -1.43
CA LEU A 106 21.56 -17.34 -1.68
C LEU A 106 22.82 -17.86 -0.98
N MET A 107 23.93 -17.14 -1.11
CA MET A 107 25.20 -17.49 -0.47
C MET A 107 25.06 -17.50 1.05
N TYR A 108 24.41 -16.48 1.62
CA TYR A 108 24.10 -16.43 3.04
C TYR A 108 23.24 -17.62 3.49
N SER A 109 22.19 -17.97 2.74
CA SER A 109 21.33 -19.11 3.04
C SER A 109 22.12 -20.43 3.02
N PHE A 110 23.01 -20.59 2.05
CA PHE A 110 23.84 -21.79 1.89
C PHE A 110 24.83 -21.94 3.05
N VAL A 111 25.58 -20.89 3.38
CA VAL A 111 26.56 -20.89 4.49
C VAL A 111 25.87 -21.16 5.84
N MET A 112 24.70 -20.56 6.07
CA MET A 112 23.95 -20.78 7.31
C MET A 112 23.40 -22.21 7.41
N SER A 113 23.01 -22.81 6.28
CA SER A 113 22.53 -24.20 6.24
C SER A 113 23.66 -25.21 6.51
N ASP A 114 24.87 -24.92 6.05
CA ASP A 114 26.05 -25.79 6.22
C ASP A 114 26.63 -25.73 7.65
N THR A 115 26.57 -24.55 8.29
CA THR A 115 27.10 -24.34 9.65
C THR A 115 26.25 -25.00 10.74
N LYS A 116 24.97 -25.28 10.46
CA LYS A 116 24.03 -25.89 11.40
C LYS A 116 23.68 -27.31 10.96
N SER A 117 24.62 -28.24 11.13
CA SER A 117 24.45 -29.65 10.77
C SER A 117 23.40 -30.43 11.60
N GLU A 118 22.76 -29.79 12.59
CA GLU A 118 21.63 -30.31 13.39
C GLU A 118 20.33 -29.50 13.15
N MET A 119 20.02 -29.14 11.90
CA MET A 119 18.79 -28.39 11.61
C MET A 119 17.53 -29.25 11.69
N ASP A 120 16.51 -28.74 12.39
CA ASP A 120 15.12 -29.21 12.30
C ASP A 120 14.64 -29.23 10.84
N GLU A 121 13.85 -30.23 10.44
CA GLU A 121 13.32 -30.38 9.07
C GLU A 121 12.64 -29.11 8.52
N VAL A 122 12.03 -28.32 9.41
CA VAL A 122 11.33 -27.06 9.08
C VAL A 122 12.30 -26.00 8.56
N GLU A 123 13.49 -25.94 9.14
CA GLU A 123 14.50 -24.92 8.88
C GLU A 123 15.20 -25.21 7.53
N LEU A 124 15.42 -26.50 7.22
CA LEU A 124 15.91 -26.96 5.91
C LEU A 124 14.90 -26.66 4.79
N ARG A 125 13.61 -26.96 5.00
CA ARG A 125 12.54 -26.64 4.03
C ARG A 125 12.45 -25.13 3.77
N TYR A 126 12.66 -24.29 4.78
CA TYR A 126 12.70 -22.84 4.60
C TYR A 126 13.87 -22.40 3.72
N SER A 127 15.08 -22.94 3.93
CA SER A 127 16.26 -22.64 3.10
C SER A 127 16.03 -23.01 1.63
N THR A 128 15.44 -24.17 1.36
CA THR A 128 15.07 -24.58 -0.01
C THR A 128 14.08 -23.59 -0.64
N VAL A 129 13.04 -23.18 0.08
CA VAL A 129 12.03 -22.25 -0.46
C VAL A 129 12.60 -20.85 -0.63
N LEU A 130 13.48 -20.39 0.27
CA LEU A 130 14.23 -19.15 0.10
C LEU A 130 15.04 -19.18 -1.20
N ALA A 131 15.70 -20.31 -1.50
CA ALA A 131 16.43 -20.47 -2.75
C ALA A 131 15.51 -20.41 -3.99
N MET A 132 14.31 -21.02 -3.91
CA MET A 132 13.30 -20.90 -4.97
C MET A 132 12.85 -19.45 -5.18
N TYR A 133 12.67 -18.68 -4.11
CA TYR A 133 12.31 -17.26 -4.16
C TYR A 133 13.42 -16.40 -4.78
N CYS A 134 14.67 -16.63 -4.40
CA CYS A 134 15.80 -15.96 -5.03
C CYS A 134 15.91 -16.31 -6.53
N GLY A 135 15.73 -17.58 -6.89
CA GLY A 135 15.68 -18.02 -8.29
C GLY A 135 14.54 -17.37 -9.07
N ALA A 136 13.34 -17.29 -8.47
CA ALA A 136 12.20 -16.60 -9.05
C ALA A 136 12.49 -15.10 -9.25
N ALA A 137 13.11 -14.44 -8.27
CA ALA A 137 13.50 -13.04 -8.38
C ALA A 137 14.54 -12.81 -9.50
N MET A 138 15.48 -13.75 -9.68
CA MET A 138 16.44 -13.69 -10.78
C MET A 138 15.76 -13.84 -12.15
N ILE A 139 14.78 -14.74 -12.28
CA ILE A 139 13.97 -14.90 -13.51
C ILE A 139 13.11 -13.67 -13.75
N GLU A 140 12.48 -13.11 -12.72
CA GLU A 140 11.68 -11.88 -12.83
C GLU A 140 12.56 -10.69 -13.23
N ALA A 141 13.79 -10.61 -12.73
CA ALA A 141 14.74 -9.56 -13.10
C ALA A 141 15.12 -9.61 -14.60
N LEU A 142 15.02 -10.78 -15.27
CA LEU A 142 15.18 -10.87 -16.73
C LEU A 142 14.04 -10.20 -17.50
N ALA A 143 12.84 -10.14 -16.92
CA ALA A 143 11.70 -9.45 -17.52
C ALA A 143 11.80 -7.92 -17.34
N GLU A 144 12.68 -7.43 -16.46
CA GLU A 144 12.74 -6.01 -16.11
C GLU A 144 13.14 -5.08 -17.26
N PRO A 145 14.13 -5.40 -18.11
CA PRO A 145 14.44 -4.55 -19.26
C PRO A 145 13.20 -4.32 -20.15
N MET A 146 12.45 -5.39 -20.41
CA MET A 146 11.21 -5.32 -21.20
C MET A 146 10.12 -4.50 -20.51
N TYR A 147 9.97 -4.69 -19.20
CA TYR A 147 9.02 -3.94 -18.38
C TYR A 147 9.33 -2.44 -18.39
N VAL A 148 10.60 -2.07 -18.19
CA VAL A 148 11.08 -0.70 -18.12
C VAL A 148 10.95 0.01 -19.46
N LEU A 149 11.28 -0.67 -20.56
CA LEU A 149 11.10 -0.15 -21.91
C LEU A 149 9.61 0.09 -22.24
N ALA A 150 8.73 -0.84 -21.84
CA ALA A 150 7.28 -0.66 -21.97
C ALA A 150 6.76 0.49 -21.08
N HIS A 151 7.34 0.67 -19.89
CA HIS A 151 7.02 1.76 -18.97
C HIS A 151 7.40 3.13 -19.55
N ALA A 152 8.61 3.25 -20.09
CA ALA A 152 9.08 4.47 -20.77
C ALA A 152 8.17 4.86 -21.94
N SER A 153 7.62 3.87 -22.63
CA SER A 153 6.69 4.08 -23.76
C SER A 153 5.23 4.25 -23.36
N VAL A 154 4.92 4.30 -22.06
CA VAL A 154 3.55 4.46 -21.52
C VAL A 154 2.59 3.36 -22.02
N LEU A 155 3.11 2.15 -22.26
CA LEU A 155 2.34 0.97 -22.68
C LEU A 155 1.69 0.29 -21.46
N VAL A 156 0.88 1.05 -20.71
CA VAL A 156 0.28 0.63 -19.44
C VAL A 156 -0.57 -0.65 -19.59
N SER A 157 -1.24 -0.82 -20.74
CA SER A 157 -2.05 -2.01 -21.02
C SER A 157 -1.23 -3.30 -21.01
N TRP A 158 0.00 -3.29 -21.54
CA TRP A 158 0.87 -4.47 -21.55
C TRP A 158 1.32 -4.85 -20.14
N GLN A 159 1.64 -3.84 -19.33
CA GLN A 159 2.05 -4.04 -17.95
C GLN A 159 0.93 -4.65 -17.12
N VAL A 160 -0.29 -4.09 -17.23
CA VAL A 160 -1.45 -4.59 -16.51
C VAL A 160 -1.81 -6.01 -16.96
N ALA A 161 -1.78 -6.29 -18.26
CA ALA A 161 -2.07 -7.63 -18.79
C ALA A 161 -1.04 -8.67 -18.33
N ALA A 162 0.26 -8.38 -18.47
CA ALA A 162 1.32 -9.30 -18.08
C ALA A 162 1.34 -9.57 -16.56
N GLN A 163 1.19 -8.52 -15.75
CA GLN A 163 1.10 -8.67 -14.29
C GLN A 163 -0.13 -9.48 -13.90
N SER A 164 -1.30 -9.18 -14.47
CA SER A 164 -2.54 -9.89 -14.15
C SER A 164 -2.46 -11.37 -14.51
N ALA A 165 -1.92 -11.71 -15.69
CA ALA A 165 -1.70 -13.10 -16.09
C ALA A 165 -0.78 -13.82 -15.10
N ALA A 166 0.36 -13.22 -14.74
CA ALA A 166 1.30 -13.79 -13.78
C ALA A 166 0.65 -14.00 -12.39
N PHE A 167 -0.12 -13.03 -11.88
CA PHE A 167 -0.83 -13.18 -10.60
C PHE A 167 -1.89 -14.28 -10.63
N LEU A 168 -2.61 -14.43 -11.74
CA LEU A 168 -3.61 -15.49 -11.88
C LEU A 168 -2.96 -16.87 -11.89
N VAL A 169 -1.88 -17.05 -12.66
CA VAL A 169 -1.13 -18.31 -12.68
C VAL A 169 -0.54 -18.62 -11.31
N ARG A 170 0.09 -17.64 -10.66
CA ARG A 170 0.61 -17.76 -9.29
C ARG A 170 -0.47 -18.23 -8.32
N ALA A 171 -1.63 -17.58 -8.32
CA ALA A 171 -2.73 -17.91 -7.42
C ALA A 171 -3.27 -19.32 -7.68
N ALA A 172 -3.40 -19.72 -8.95
CA ALA A 172 -3.84 -21.06 -9.33
C ALA A 172 -2.83 -22.14 -8.87
N VAL A 173 -1.54 -21.94 -9.16
CA VAL A 173 -0.46 -22.86 -8.75
C VAL A 173 -0.37 -22.94 -7.23
N GLN A 174 -0.49 -21.81 -6.54
CA GLN A 174 -0.47 -21.77 -5.07
C GLN A 174 -1.67 -22.52 -4.48
N TYR A 175 -2.87 -22.33 -5.04
CA TYR A 175 -4.06 -23.06 -4.60
C TYR A 175 -3.94 -24.56 -4.84
N LEU A 176 -3.52 -24.98 -6.04
CA LEU A 176 -3.31 -26.40 -6.35
C LEU A 176 -2.22 -27.00 -5.45
N GLY A 177 -1.09 -26.31 -5.28
CA GLY A 177 0.01 -26.75 -4.43
C GLY A 177 -0.40 -26.94 -2.97
N VAL A 178 -1.13 -25.99 -2.40
CA VAL A 178 -1.53 -26.04 -0.99
C VAL A 178 -2.71 -26.98 -0.75
N VAL A 179 -3.74 -26.94 -1.61
CA VAL A 179 -5.02 -27.62 -1.34
C VAL A 179 -5.08 -29.01 -1.96
N VAL A 180 -4.52 -29.21 -3.15
CA VAL A 180 -4.58 -30.50 -3.85
C VAL A 180 -3.37 -31.37 -3.53
N PHE A 181 -2.17 -30.75 -3.53
CA PHE A 181 -0.91 -31.47 -3.33
C PHE A 181 -0.36 -31.40 -1.90
N GLU A 182 -1.00 -30.62 -1.01
CA GLU A 182 -0.60 -30.44 0.40
C GLU A 182 0.88 -30.01 0.60
N LEU A 183 1.46 -29.33 -0.40
CA LEU A 183 2.87 -28.94 -0.46
C LEU A 183 3.25 -27.76 0.47
N SER A 184 2.51 -27.51 1.56
CA SER A 184 2.75 -26.48 2.59
C SER A 184 3.55 -25.24 2.11
N LEU A 185 4.84 -25.14 2.48
CA LEU A 185 5.73 -24.02 2.14
C LEU A 185 6.30 -24.11 0.71
N THR A 186 6.55 -25.32 0.18
CA THR A 186 7.13 -25.49 -1.16
C THR A 186 6.15 -25.08 -2.26
N ALA A 187 4.84 -25.20 -2.02
CA ALA A 187 3.79 -24.67 -2.89
C ALA A 187 3.98 -23.17 -3.20
N TYR A 188 4.43 -22.39 -2.21
CA TYR A 188 4.68 -20.95 -2.37
C TYR A 188 5.92 -20.67 -3.23
N GLY A 189 7.00 -21.46 -3.07
CA GLY A 189 8.19 -21.36 -3.92
C GLY A 189 7.89 -21.67 -5.39
N ILE A 190 7.12 -22.74 -5.65
CA ILE A 190 6.68 -23.12 -7.00
C ILE A 190 5.76 -22.05 -7.60
N ALA A 191 4.84 -21.51 -6.80
CA ALA A 191 3.96 -20.42 -7.22
C ALA A 191 4.75 -19.16 -7.61
N GLU A 192 5.77 -18.77 -6.84
CA GLU A 192 6.63 -17.62 -7.16
C GLU A 192 7.45 -17.85 -8.44
N LEU A 193 8.00 -19.05 -8.63
CA LEU A 193 8.68 -19.40 -9.89
C LEU A 193 7.72 -19.33 -11.09
N SER A 194 6.49 -19.82 -10.92
CA SER A 194 5.45 -19.75 -11.97
C SER A 194 5.05 -18.31 -12.29
N PHE A 195 5.02 -17.43 -11.28
CA PHE A 195 4.78 -16.00 -11.46
C PHE A 195 5.87 -15.37 -12.32
N ALA A 196 7.13 -15.54 -11.93
CA ALA A 196 8.29 -14.95 -12.61
C ALA A 196 8.39 -15.42 -14.07
N LEU A 197 8.19 -16.73 -14.31
CA LEU A 197 8.22 -17.31 -15.65
C LEU A 197 7.07 -16.78 -16.52
N THR A 198 5.85 -16.75 -15.99
CA THR A 198 4.68 -16.23 -16.72
C THR A 198 4.87 -14.76 -17.10
N LEU A 199 5.42 -13.96 -16.19
CA LEU A 199 5.72 -12.55 -16.44
C LEU A 199 6.73 -12.40 -17.58
N LEU A 200 7.84 -13.14 -17.54
CA LEU A 200 8.88 -13.12 -18.57
C LEU A 200 8.33 -13.54 -19.93
N VAL A 201 7.62 -14.67 -20.00
CA VAL A 201 7.04 -15.19 -21.24
C VAL A 201 6.02 -14.22 -21.82
N THR A 202 5.14 -13.64 -21.00
CA THR A 202 4.11 -12.71 -21.49
C THR A 202 4.72 -11.45 -22.08
N PHE A 203 5.74 -10.88 -21.44
CA PHE A 203 6.47 -9.74 -22.02
C PHE A 203 7.20 -10.13 -23.31
N ALA A 204 7.89 -11.27 -23.32
CA ALA A 204 8.56 -11.79 -24.51
C ALA A 204 7.61 -11.91 -25.70
N LEU A 205 6.41 -12.44 -25.48
CA LEU A 205 5.36 -12.56 -26.50
C LEU A 205 4.84 -11.21 -26.98
N PHE A 206 4.60 -10.23 -26.09
CA PHE A 206 4.14 -8.90 -26.50
C PHE A 206 5.15 -8.16 -27.37
N PHE A 207 6.43 -8.19 -26.98
CA PHE A 207 7.49 -7.60 -27.80
C PHE A 207 7.67 -8.37 -29.12
N TYR A 208 7.55 -9.69 -29.11
CA TYR A 208 7.65 -10.51 -30.32
C TYR A 208 6.56 -10.15 -31.32
N GLN A 209 5.31 -10.13 -30.86
CA GLN A 209 4.15 -9.80 -31.70
C GLN A 209 4.25 -8.36 -32.24
N ARG A 210 4.68 -7.40 -31.42
CA ARG A 210 4.82 -6.00 -31.85
C ARG A 210 5.93 -5.81 -32.88
N ILE A 211 7.10 -6.44 -32.67
CA ILE A 211 8.21 -6.38 -33.62
C ILE A 211 7.80 -7.02 -34.96
N HIS A 212 7.13 -8.18 -34.92
CA HIS A 212 6.65 -8.86 -36.12
C HIS A 212 5.58 -8.03 -36.88
N GLN A 213 4.63 -7.41 -36.17
CA GLN A 213 3.61 -6.56 -36.78
C GLN A 213 4.19 -5.24 -37.33
N SER A 214 5.17 -4.64 -36.64
CA SER A 214 5.77 -3.37 -37.05
C SER A 214 6.79 -3.51 -38.18
N SER A 215 7.23 -4.74 -38.51
CA SER A 215 8.08 -5.02 -39.68
C SER A 215 7.46 -4.53 -40.99
N SER A 216 6.12 -4.38 -41.03
CA SER A 216 5.39 -3.85 -42.18
C SER A 216 5.23 -2.32 -42.20
N THR A 217 5.43 -1.61 -41.08
CA THR A 217 5.05 -0.18 -40.94
C THR A 217 6.17 0.75 -40.44
N ASN A 218 7.34 0.22 -40.04
CA ASN A 218 8.50 0.98 -39.51
C ASN A 218 8.16 1.99 -38.37
N THR A 219 7.11 1.72 -37.61
CA THR A 219 6.63 2.61 -36.54
C THR A 219 7.26 2.37 -35.18
N PHE A 220 8.00 1.26 -35.00
CA PHE A 220 8.56 0.83 -33.73
C PHE A 220 10.08 0.82 -33.75
N ALA A 221 10.71 1.30 -32.68
CA ALA A 221 12.15 1.50 -32.61
C ALA A 221 12.98 0.18 -32.58
N LEU A 222 12.42 -0.94 -32.09
CA LEU A 222 13.12 -2.24 -32.11
C LEU A 222 12.78 -3.06 -33.36
N SER A 223 13.82 -3.60 -34.00
CA SER A 223 13.74 -4.43 -35.21
C SER A 223 13.93 -5.92 -34.96
N SER A 224 14.55 -6.29 -33.83
CA SER A 224 14.83 -7.68 -33.48
C SER A 224 14.82 -7.89 -31.97
N MET A 225 14.39 -9.08 -31.54
CA MET A 225 14.45 -9.50 -30.13
C MET A 225 15.89 -9.48 -29.59
N GLY A 226 16.88 -9.67 -30.46
CA GLY A 226 18.30 -9.63 -30.08
C GLY A 226 18.79 -8.25 -29.63
N GLN A 227 18.06 -7.17 -29.95
CA GLN A 227 18.37 -5.81 -29.49
C GLN A 227 17.95 -5.56 -28.03
N LEU A 228 17.18 -6.48 -27.43
CA LEU A 228 16.83 -6.43 -26.00
C LEU A 228 17.95 -6.97 -25.10
N LEU A 229 18.98 -7.60 -25.68
CA LEU A 229 20.14 -8.08 -24.95
C LEU A 229 21.21 -6.98 -24.85
N PRO A 230 22.04 -7.00 -23.79
CA PRO A 230 23.11 -6.02 -23.67
C PRO A 230 24.17 -6.26 -24.74
N ARG A 231 24.53 -5.21 -25.48
CA ARG A 231 25.55 -5.23 -26.53
C ARG A 231 26.43 -3.99 -26.42
N ILE A 232 27.66 -4.09 -26.89
CA ILE A 232 28.56 -2.95 -26.98
C ILE A 232 28.00 -2.03 -28.09
N PRO A 233 27.66 -0.76 -27.77
CA PRO A 233 27.14 0.15 -28.78
C PRO A 233 28.22 0.46 -29.83
N GLU A 234 27.79 0.52 -31.09
CA GLU A 234 28.67 0.91 -32.21
C GLU A 234 29.07 2.39 -32.09
N ASN A 235 30.25 2.74 -32.62
CA ASN A 235 30.82 4.10 -32.67
C ASN A 235 31.47 4.65 -31.39
N GLY A 236 31.93 3.78 -30.47
CA GLY A 236 32.72 4.20 -29.31
C GLY A 236 31.95 5.06 -28.29
N VAL A 237 30.62 5.04 -28.36
CA VAL A 237 29.75 5.76 -27.44
C VAL A 237 29.71 5.00 -26.09
N ALA A 238 29.45 5.71 -24.98
CA ALA A 238 29.39 5.11 -23.65
C ALA A 238 28.42 3.92 -23.58
N TRP A 239 28.74 2.90 -22.77
CA TRP A 239 27.93 1.68 -22.64
C TRP A 239 26.53 1.94 -22.08
N CYS A 240 26.43 2.84 -21.10
CA CYS A 240 25.16 3.34 -20.54
C CYS A 240 24.86 4.75 -21.03
N HIS A 241 23.58 5.12 -21.00
CA HIS A 241 23.14 6.47 -21.30
C HIS A 241 23.57 7.43 -20.17
N PRO A 242 24.51 8.36 -20.39
CA PRO A 242 25.18 9.10 -19.31
C PRO A 242 24.23 9.96 -18.47
N GLN A 243 23.25 10.61 -19.12
CA GLN A 243 22.25 11.44 -18.42
C GLN A 243 21.28 10.58 -17.59
N LEU A 244 21.02 9.34 -18.02
CA LEU A 244 20.14 8.43 -17.31
C LEU A 244 20.87 7.87 -16.08
N THR A 245 22.14 7.47 -16.25
CA THR A 245 23.00 7.01 -15.15
C THR A 245 23.18 8.07 -14.06
N ALA A 246 23.33 9.34 -14.41
CA ALA A 246 23.41 10.44 -13.44
C ALA A 246 22.13 10.58 -12.60
N LEU A 247 20.96 10.27 -13.18
CA LEU A 247 19.67 10.30 -12.48
C LEU A 247 19.40 9.03 -11.66
N LEU A 248 20.03 7.91 -11.99
CA LEU A 248 19.82 6.65 -11.29
C LEU A 248 20.24 6.74 -9.81
N VAL A 249 21.35 7.40 -9.49
CA VAL A 249 21.84 7.53 -8.10
C VAL A 249 20.83 8.24 -7.19
N PRO A 250 20.39 9.48 -7.46
CA PRO A 250 19.44 10.17 -6.58
C PRO A 250 18.07 9.47 -6.49
N LEU A 251 17.58 8.89 -7.60
CA LEU A 251 16.30 8.15 -7.62
C LEU A 251 16.40 6.81 -6.89
N SER A 252 17.58 6.17 -6.92
CA SER A 252 17.88 4.96 -6.16
C SER A 252 17.91 5.23 -4.66
N VAL A 253 18.57 6.31 -4.22
CA VAL A 253 18.57 6.73 -2.81
C VAL A 253 17.13 7.02 -2.34
N GLN A 254 16.35 7.73 -3.15
CA GLN A 254 14.94 7.98 -2.84
C GLN A 254 14.13 6.68 -2.71
N SER A 255 14.41 5.68 -3.55
CA SER A 255 13.73 4.39 -3.51
C SER A 255 14.13 3.57 -2.28
N GLY A 256 15.41 3.60 -1.89
CA GLY A 256 15.88 2.97 -0.65
C GLY A 256 15.25 3.58 0.61
N VAL A 257 15.10 4.90 0.66
CA VAL A 257 14.40 5.58 1.78
C VAL A 257 12.93 5.17 1.82
N LYS A 258 12.25 5.12 0.67
CA LYS A 258 10.87 4.66 0.58
C LYS A 258 10.73 3.19 1.02
N TYR A 259 11.65 2.34 0.60
CA TYR A 259 11.69 0.93 0.99
C TYR A 259 11.81 0.79 2.52
N LEU A 260 12.75 1.50 3.15
CA LEU A 260 12.93 1.44 4.60
C LEU A 260 11.67 1.89 5.35
N LEU A 261 11.00 2.93 4.84
CA LEU A 261 9.76 3.44 5.43
C LEU A 261 8.55 2.51 5.20
N ALA A 262 8.52 1.79 4.08
CA ALA A 262 7.42 0.90 3.71
C ALA A 262 7.53 -0.50 4.32
N GLU A 263 8.73 -1.07 4.35
CA GLU A 263 9.01 -2.44 4.80
C GLU A 263 9.70 -2.47 6.18
N GLY A 264 9.93 -1.30 6.80
CA GLY A 264 10.59 -1.20 8.09
C GLY A 264 9.83 -1.89 9.23
N ASP A 265 8.51 -2.03 9.12
CA ASP A 265 7.71 -2.80 10.07
C ASP A 265 8.01 -4.31 9.99
N LYS A 266 8.19 -4.85 8.78
CA LYS A 266 8.61 -6.24 8.55
C LYS A 266 10.03 -6.49 9.04
N TRP A 267 10.93 -5.52 8.95
CA TRP A 267 12.27 -5.61 9.57
C TRP A 267 12.18 -5.75 11.08
N VAL A 268 11.45 -4.85 11.75
CA VAL A 268 11.22 -4.91 13.21
C VAL A 268 10.57 -6.25 13.61
N LEU A 269 9.58 -6.71 12.84
CA LEU A 269 8.97 -8.04 13.03
C LEU A 269 9.99 -9.16 12.91
N THR A 270 10.79 -9.17 11.85
CA THR A 270 11.74 -10.27 11.59
C THR A 270 12.80 -10.37 12.68
N THR A 271 13.20 -9.24 13.26
CA THR A 271 14.20 -9.19 14.34
C THR A 271 13.63 -9.58 15.71
N PHE A 272 12.38 -9.18 16.03
CA PHE A 272 11.87 -9.27 17.40
C PHE A 272 10.65 -10.19 17.60
N ALA A 273 10.03 -10.69 16.52
CA ALA A 273 8.83 -11.54 16.60
C ALA A 273 9.14 -13.01 16.30
N SER A 274 8.29 -13.91 16.82
CA SER A 274 8.27 -15.32 16.41
C SER A 274 7.58 -15.50 15.05
N LEU A 275 7.83 -16.62 14.36
CA LEU A 275 7.19 -16.95 13.08
C LEU A 275 5.66 -16.99 13.16
N GLN A 276 5.12 -17.49 14.28
CA GLN A 276 3.67 -17.50 14.52
C GLN A 276 3.11 -16.09 14.62
N HIS A 277 3.78 -15.20 15.36
CA HIS A 277 3.41 -13.79 15.47
C HIS A 277 3.49 -13.08 14.11
N MET A 278 4.54 -13.32 13.32
CA MET A 278 4.62 -12.82 11.95
C MET A 278 3.43 -13.26 11.09
N GLY A 279 3.00 -14.52 11.21
CA GLY A 279 1.83 -15.05 10.49
C GLY A 279 0.52 -14.40 10.91
N VAL A 280 0.33 -14.16 12.22
CA VAL A 280 -0.84 -13.44 12.73
C VAL A 280 -0.87 -12.00 12.20
N TYR A 281 0.24 -11.26 12.29
CA TYR A 281 0.28 -9.89 11.77
C TYR A 281 0.15 -9.82 10.26
N GLY A 282 0.81 -10.70 9.51
CA GLY A 282 0.68 -10.76 8.06
C GLY A 282 -0.77 -10.97 7.62
N LEU A 283 -1.51 -11.86 8.30
CA LEU A 283 -2.92 -12.10 8.02
C LEU A 283 -3.79 -10.90 8.40
N VAL A 284 -3.60 -10.37 9.61
CA VAL A 284 -4.38 -9.23 10.13
C VAL A 284 -4.12 -7.97 9.33
N SER A 285 -2.87 -7.68 8.98
CA SER A 285 -2.52 -6.52 8.16
C SER A 285 -3.10 -6.64 6.76
N ASN A 286 -3.09 -7.83 6.15
CA ASN A 286 -3.70 -8.05 4.83
C ASN A 286 -5.22 -7.86 4.85
N LEU A 287 -5.91 -8.33 5.89
CA LEU A 287 -7.36 -8.17 6.03
C LEU A 287 -7.74 -6.73 6.44
N GLY A 288 -7.08 -6.20 7.47
CA GLY A 288 -7.37 -4.90 8.06
C GLY A 288 -7.02 -3.72 7.15
N SER A 289 -5.98 -3.85 6.31
CA SER A 289 -5.58 -2.80 5.36
C SER A 289 -6.49 -2.69 4.13
N LEU A 290 -7.45 -3.61 3.93
CA LEU A 290 -8.38 -3.54 2.79
C LEU A 290 -9.17 -2.24 2.77
N VAL A 291 -9.71 -1.84 3.92
CA VAL A 291 -10.53 -0.63 4.02
C VAL A 291 -9.70 0.62 3.73
N PRO A 292 -8.52 0.82 4.36
CA PRO A 292 -7.60 1.87 3.94
C PRO A 292 -7.27 1.84 2.44
N ARG A 293 -7.02 0.67 1.85
CA ARG A 293 -6.66 0.54 0.43
C ARG A 293 -7.81 0.83 -0.53
N ILE A 294 -9.05 0.48 -0.16
CA ILE A 294 -10.24 0.57 -1.02
C ILE A 294 -10.94 1.92 -0.86
N VAL A 295 -10.98 2.46 0.36
CA VAL A 295 -11.75 3.65 0.68
C VAL A 295 -10.83 4.84 0.95
N PHE A 296 -9.87 4.72 1.86
CA PHE A 296 -9.08 5.87 2.31
C PHE A 296 -8.06 6.32 1.27
N LEU A 297 -7.38 5.41 0.59
CA LEU A 297 -6.35 5.72 -0.41
C LEU A 297 -6.92 6.54 -1.59
N PRO A 298 -8.06 6.20 -2.21
CA PRO A 298 -8.66 7.08 -3.23
C PRO A 298 -9.06 8.45 -2.68
N ILE A 299 -9.56 8.52 -1.44
CA ILE A 299 -9.88 9.79 -0.78
C ILE A 299 -8.62 10.62 -0.57
N GLU A 300 -7.52 10.01 -0.15
CA GLU A 300 -6.21 10.63 0.03
C GLU A 300 -5.68 11.23 -1.28
N GLU A 301 -5.66 10.44 -2.36
CA GLU A 301 -5.21 10.88 -3.69
C GLU A 301 -6.07 12.03 -4.24
N THR A 302 -7.40 11.93 -4.04
CA THR A 302 -8.34 12.97 -4.45
C THR A 302 -8.14 14.25 -3.65
N THR A 303 -7.96 14.13 -2.33
CA THR A 303 -7.70 15.26 -1.42
C THR A 303 -6.43 15.98 -1.84
N LYS A 304 -5.34 15.25 -2.07
CA LYS A 304 -4.07 15.82 -2.53
C LYS A 304 -4.25 16.62 -3.82
N THR A 305 -4.97 16.07 -4.79
CA THR A 305 -5.25 16.72 -6.07
C THR A 305 -6.07 17.99 -5.91
N ILE A 306 -7.12 17.98 -5.08
CA ILE A 306 -7.97 19.14 -4.84
C ILE A 306 -7.15 20.26 -4.17
N PHE A 307 -6.39 19.95 -3.12
CA PHE A 307 -5.60 20.96 -2.42
C PHE A 307 -4.44 21.51 -3.26
N SER A 308 -3.82 20.71 -4.12
CA SER A 308 -2.82 21.22 -5.05
C SER A 308 -3.42 22.22 -6.04
N LYS A 309 -4.65 21.99 -6.53
CA LYS A 309 -5.36 22.95 -7.38
C LYS A 309 -5.78 24.21 -6.65
N LEU A 310 -6.29 24.08 -5.42
CA LEU A 310 -6.67 25.23 -4.59
C LEU A 310 -5.49 26.19 -4.37
N VAL A 311 -4.29 25.66 -4.13
CA VAL A 311 -3.07 26.48 -3.97
C VAL A 311 -2.67 27.16 -5.28
N LEU A 312 -2.77 26.47 -6.42
CA LEU A 312 -2.50 27.06 -7.74
C LEU A 312 -3.47 28.22 -8.04
N GLU A 313 -4.76 28.03 -7.81
CA GLU A 313 -5.79 29.07 -7.98
C GLU A 313 -5.53 30.26 -7.04
N GLN A 314 -5.16 30.00 -5.78
CA GLN A 314 -4.83 31.06 -4.82
C GLN A 314 -3.60 31.88 -5.24
N ASN A 315 -2.61 31.25 -5.87
CA ASN A 315 -1.42 31.94 -6.39
C ASN A 315 -1.73 32.78 -7.63
N GLN A 316 -2.74 32.40 -8.42
CA GLN A 316 -3.19 33.11 -9.62
C GLN A 316 -4.15 34.26 -9.33
N MET A 317 -4.85 34.25 -8.19
CA MET A 317 -5.72 35.36 -7.80
C MET A 317 -4.89 36.62 -7.53
N ASP A 318 -5.22 37.70 -8.25
CA ASP A 318 -4.74 39.06 -7.98
C ASP A 318 -5.02 39.48 -6.52
N ASN A 319 -4.31 40.49 -6.03
CA ASN A 319 -4.11 40.87 -4.62
C ASN A 319 -5.36 41.16 -3.73
N ASN A 320 -6.57 40.75 -4.11
CA ASN A 320 -7.75 40.74 -3.23
C ASN A 320 -7.58 39.70 -2.10
N ALA A 321 -7.11 40.16 -0.95
CA ALA A 321 -6.98 39.35 0.27
C ALA A 321 -8.32 38.70 0.72
N LYS A 322 -9.47 39.30 0.38
CA LYS A 322 -10.80 38.74 0.69
C LYS A 322 -11.11 37.45 -0.08
N ASP A 323 -10.79 37.40 -1.38
CA ASP A 323 -11.07 36.22 -2.21
C ASP A 323 -10.12 35.06 -1.86
N LYS A 324 -8.86 35.37 -1.54
CA LYS A 324 -7.89 34.40 -1.02
C LYS A 324 -8.34 33.81 0.32
N ASN A 325 -8.80 34.63 1.26
CA ASN A 325 -9.31 34.15 2.54
C ASN A 325 -10.60 33.31 2.38
N LYS A 326 -11.48 33.66 1.44
CA LYS A 326 -12.69 32.88 1.14
C LYS A 326 -12.36 31.50 0.56
N SER A 327 -11.43 31.43 -0.40
CA SER A 327 -10.95 30.16 -0.96
C SER A 327 -10.29 29.28 0.10
N LEU A 328 -9.44 29.88 0.95
CA LEU A 328 -8.79 29.20 2.06
C LEU A 328 -9.79 28.69 3.11
N ALA A 329 -10.86 29.46 3.40
CA ALA A 329 -11.93 29.04 4.29
C ALA A 329 -12.72 27.86 3.72
N ASN A 330 -13.03 27.88 2.41
CA ASN A 330 -13.67 26.74 1.75
C ASN A 330 -12.79 25.49 1.82
N GLY A 331 -11.48 25.63 1.62
CA GLY A 331 -10.50 24.56 1.80
C GLY A 331 -10.50 24.01 3.22
N GLN A 332 -10.52 24.88 4.25
CA GLN A 332 -10.61 24.45 5.65
C GLN A 332 -11.89 23.66 5.93
N THR A 333 -13.04 24.15 5.46
CA THR A 333 -14.33 23.46 5.62
C THR A 333 -14.31 22.09 4.95
N LEU A 334 -13.78 21.99 3.72
CA LEU A 334 -13.64 20.72 3.02
C LEU A 334 -12.77 19.72 3.80
N LEU A 335 -11.62 20.17 4.31
CA LEU A 335 -10.73 19.33 5.11
C LEU A 335 -11.40 18.83 6.40
N LEU A 336 -12.08 19.73 7.12
CA LEU A 336 -12.79 19.36 8.34
C LEU A 336 -13.93 18.37 8.05
N MET A 337 -14.65 18.52 6.93
CA MET A 337 -15.66 17.55 6.51
C MET A 337 -15.05 16.18 6.18
N LEU A 338 -13.93 16.13 5.47
CA LEU A 338 -13.23 14.88 5.14
C LEU A 338 -12.72 14.19 6.41
N LEU A 339 -12.09 14.93 7.32
CA LEU A 339 -11.64 14.41 8.60
C LEU A 339 -12.81 13.88 9.44
N LYS A 340 -13.94 14.59 9.45
CA LYS A 340 -15.16 14.14 10.13
C LYS A 340 -15.70 12.83 9.55
N LEU A 341 -15.73 12.71 8.23
CA LEU A 341 -16.15 11.48 7.57
C LEU A 341 -15.24 10.30 7.91
N LEU A 342 -13.92 10.53 7.94
CA LEU A 342 -12.94 9.49 8.28
C LEU A 342 -12.97 9.12 9.77
N ASN A 343 -13.19 10.09 10.66
CA ASN A 343 -13.42 9.84 12.08
C ASN A 343 -14.70 9.01 12.28
N LEU A 344 -15.80 9.32 11.57
CA LEU A 344 -17.04 8.54 11.62
C LEU A 344 -16.83 7.10 11.12
N GLY A 345 -16.17 6.94 9.96
CA GLY A 345 -15.81 5.61 9.44
C GLY A 345 -14.93 4.85 10.43
N GLY A 346 -13.92 5.52 11.01
CA GLY A 346 -13.07 4.98 12.06
C GLY A 346 -13.84 4.53 13.29
N LEU A 347 -14.77 5.35 13.80
CA LEU A 347 -15.62 5.02 14.94
C LEU A 347 -16.48 3.78 14.69
N VAL A 348 -16.96 3.56 13.46
CA VAL A 348 -17.64 2.30 13.10
C VAL A 348 -16.70 1.10 13.30
N PHE A 349 -15.44 1.18 12.84
CA PHE A 349 -14.47 0.10 13.05
C PHE A 349 -14.10 -0.08 14.52
N VAL A 350 -13.95 1.00 15.29
CA VAL A 350 -13.66 0.89 16.72
C VAL A 350 -14.83 0.28 17.48
N SER A 351 -16.06 0.75 17.25
CA SER A 351 -17.24 0.30 18.00
C SER A 351 -17.71 -1.11 17.63
N PHE A 352 -17.67 -1.45 16.34
CA PHE A 352 -18.19 -2.73 15.84
C PHE A 352 -17.05 -3.66 15.41
N GLY A 353 -16.04 -3.17 14.70
CA GLY A 353 -14.93 -4.00 14.24
C GLY A 353 -14.19 -4.72 15.39
N THR A 354 -13.96 -4.05 16.52
CA THR A 354 -13.30 -4.65 17.69
C THR A 354 -14.05 -5.86 18.27
N THR A 355 -15.37 -5.80 18.30
CA THR A 355 -16.22 -6.82 18.93
C THR A 355 -16.56 -7.97 17.98
N TYR A 356 -16.70 -7.65 16.68
CA TYR A 356 -17.02 -8.63 15.65
C TYR A 356 -15.78 -9.26 14.96
N ALA A 357 -14.56 -8.79 15.25
CA ALA A 357 -13.31 -9.31 14.66
C ALA A 357 -13.16 -10.83 14.82
N ASN A 358 -13.39 -11.36 16.03
CA ASN A 358 -13.31 -12.80 16.29
C ASN A 358 -14.34 -13.60 15.46
N THR A 359 -15.56 -13.07 15.32
CA THR A 359 -16.62 -13.68 14.49
C THR A 359 -16.24 -13.68 13.01
N LEU A 360 -15.66 -12.58 12.52
CA LEU A 360 -15.20 -12.48 11.14
C LEU A 360 -14.06 -13.46 10.85
N VAL A 361 -13.08 -13.58 11.75
CA VAL A 361 -11.97 -14.53 11.63
C VAL A 361 -12.47 -15.96 11.64
N LEU A 362 -13.43 -16.31 12.52
CA LEU A 362 -14.04 -17.63 12.55
C LEU A 362 -14.69 -17.99 11.21
N LEU A 363 -15.44 -17.06 10.61
CA LEU A 363 -16.12 -17.27 9.33
C LEU A 363 -15.13 -17.40 8.15
N LEU A 364 -14.09 -16.58 8.11
CA LEU A 364 -13.14 -16.55 7.00
C LEU A 364 -12.08 -17.65 7.09
N TYR A 365 -11.52 -17.86 8.28
CA TYR A 365 -10.33 -18.67 8.50
C TYR A 365 -10.58 -19.94 9.32
N GLY A 366 -11.74 -20.07 9.96
CA GLY A 366 -12.10 -21.23 10.78
C GLY A 366 -11.70 -21.11 12.26
N ALA A 367 -12.21 -22.03 13.08
CA ALA A 367 -12.11 -21.99 14.54
C ALA A 367 -10.66 -22.07 15.05
N GLU A 368 -9.85 -22.95 14.47
CA GLU A 368 -8.46 -23.16 14.90
C GLU A 368 -7.65 -21.85 14.85
N LYS A 369 -7.79 -21.09 13.77
CA LYS A 369 -7.13 -19.80 13.55
C LYS A 369 -7.70 -18.68 14.40
N ALA A 370 -9.01 -18.70 14.66
CA ALA A 370 -9.63 -17.77 15.58
C ALA A 370 -9.07 -17.92 17.00
N HIS A 371 -8.83 -19.15 17.47
CA HIS A 371 -8.24 -19.42 18.78
C HIS A 371 -6.74 -19.08 18.90
N GLN A 372 -6.04 -18.89 17.78
CA GLN A 372 -4.60 -18.55 17.75
C GLN A 372 -4.31 -17.04 17.91
N GLY A 373 -5.27 -16.26 18.43
CA GLY A 373 -5.12 -14.83 18.75
C GLY A 373 -5.25 -13.89 17.54
N ILE A 374 -5.67 -14.39 16.37
CA ILE A 374 -5.86 -13.59 15.15
C ILE A 374 -7.00 -12.60 15.32
N GLY A 375 -8.12 -13.01 15.92
CA GLY A 375 -9.26 -12.12 16.07
C GLY A 375 -9.02 -11.02 17.11
N ASP A 376 -8.23 -11.28 18.16
CA ASP A 376 -7.79 -10.23 19.10
C ASP A 376 -6.84 -9.24 18.43
N ALA A 377 -5.91 -9.73 17.61
CA ALA A 377 -5.02 -8.88 16.82
C ALA A 377 -5.80 -8.05 15.79
N LEU A 378 -6.80 -8.62 15.14
CA LEU A 378 -7.69 -7.91 14.23
C LEU A 378 -8.54 -6.86 14.98
N ALA A 379 -9.00 -7.17 16.19
CA ALA A 379 -9.71 -6.21 17.03
C ALA A 379 -8.85 -4.99 17.35
N VAL A 380 -7.59 -5.19 17.76
CA VAL A 380 -6.64 -4.08 17.97
C VAL A 380 -6.33 -3.35 16.66
N TYR A 381 -6.26 -4.05 15.53
CA TYR A 381 -6.11 -3.41 14.22
C TYR A 381 -7.32 -2.53 13.86
N CYS A 382 -8.54 -2.87 14.27
CA CYS A 382 -9.70 -1.99 14.08
C CYS A 382 -9.54 -0.64 14.83
N VAL A 383 -8.78 -0.60 15.92
CA VAL A 383 -8.39 0.66 16.61
C VAL A 383 -7.34 1.43 15.80
N TYR A 384 -6.53 0.75 15.02
CA TYR A 384 -5.52 1.36 14.14
C TYR A 384 -6.12 2.03 12.88
N ILE A 385 -7.23 1.49 12.34
CA ILE A 385 -7.89 2.01 11.12
C ILE A 385 -8.20 3.54 11.17
N PRO A 386 -8.79 4.10 12.23
CA PRO A 386 -8.98 5.56 12.35
C PRO A 386 -7.69 6.37 12.17
N PHE A 387 -6.57 5.90 12.73
CA PHE A 387 -5.28 6.57 12.59
C PHE A 387 -4.81 6.57 11.14
N LEU A 388 -4.98 5.46 10.41
CA LEU A 388 -4.64 5.40 8.98
C LEU A 388 -5.45 6.41 8.16
N GLY A 389 -6.76 6.52 8.41
CA GLY A 389 -7.62 7.47 7.71
C GLY A 389 -7.22 8.92 7.96
N VAL A 390 -7.14 9.32 9.24
CA VAL A 390 -6.79 10.69 9.63
C VAL A 390 -5.37 11.06 9.17
N ASN A 391 -4.40 10.14 9.29
CA ASN A 391 -3.05 10.38 8.81
C ASN A 391 -3.01 10.62 7.29
N GLY A 392 -3.65 9.75 6.50
CA GLY A 392 -3.65 9.84 5.04
C GLY A 392 -4.13 11.21 4.55
N VAL A 393 -5.31 11.66 4.98
CA VAL A 393 -5.86 12.96 4.57
C VAL A 393 -5.01 14.14 5.05
N CYS A 394 -4.56 14.14 6.31
CA CYS A 394 -3.71 15.21 6.83
C CYS A 394 -2.41 15.32 6.05
N GLU A 395 -1.74 14.20 5.80
CA GLU A 395 -0.47 14.14 5.10
C GLU A 395 -0.62 14.49 3.61
N ALA A 396 -1.71 14.07 2.96
CA ALA A 396 -2.05 14.47 1.59
C ALA A 396 -2.14 16.00 1.45
N VAL A 397 -2.79 16.68 2.39
CA VAL A 397 -2.87 18.16 2.36
C VAL A 397 -1.50 18.78 2.60
N VAL A 398 -0.73 18.30 3.57
CA VAL A 398 0.64 18.81 3.83
C VAL A 398 1.52 18.65 2.58
N HIS A 399 1.46 17.52 1.88
CA HIS A 399 2.18 17.31 0.62
C HIS A 399 1.67 18.17 -0.53
N ALA A 400 0.39 18.55 -0.51
CA ALA A 400 -0.23 19.37 -1.55
C ALA A 400 0.09 20.86 -1.39
N VAL A 401 0.17 21.36 -0.15
CA VAL A 401 0.31 22.80 0.15
C VAL A 401 1.68 23.18 0.73
N GLY A 402 2.48 22.21 1.14
CA GLY A 402 3.76 22.44 1.82
C GLY A 402 4.86 22.90 0.88
N ASN A 403 5.57 23.96 1.27
CA ASN A 403 6.80 24.39 0.59
C ASN A 403 7.93 23.38 0.79
N ASP A 404 8.99 23.43 -0.03
CA ASP A 404 10.13 22.51 0.03
C ASP A 404 10.73 22.34 1.44
N TYR A 405 10.81 23.43 2.21
CA TYR A 405 11.27 23.40 3.60
C TYR A 405 10.35 22.56 4.51
N ALA A 406 9.03 22.71 4.36
CA ALA A 406 8.05 21.98 5.16
C ALA A 406 8.06 20.48 4.82
N LEU A 407 8.20 20.15 3.54
CA LEU A 407 8.31 18.77 3.06
C LEU A 407 9.61 18.11 3.52
N MET A 408 10.73 18.83 3.45
CA MET A 408 12.01 18.32 3.95
C MET A 408 11.97 18.11 5.46
N ARG A 409 11.31 18.99 6.22
CA ARG A 409 11.08 18.81 7.65
C ARG A 409 10.20 17.60 7.95
N LEU A 410 9.11 17.39 7.19
CA LEU A 410 8.25 16.21 7.29
C LEU A 410 9.05 14.91 7.06
N ASN A 411 9.87 14.85 6.00
CA ASN A 411 10.68 13.67 5.69
C ASN A 411 11.72 13.36 6.79
N LYS A 412 12.37 14.39 7.37
CA LYS A 412 13.29 14.21 8.51
C LYS A 412 12.55 13.68 9.75
N LEU A 413 11.38 14.25 10.04
CA LEU A 413 10.56 13.82 11.18
C LEU A 413 10.00 12.41 10.98
N LEU A 414 9.71 12.00 9.74
CA LEU A 414 9.27 10.64 9.46
C LEU A 414 10.33 9.60 9.85
N GLY A 415 11.61 9.90 9.62
CA GLY A 415 12.72 9.09 10.13
C GLY A 415 12.76 9.04 11.66
N LEU A 416 12.54 10.16 12.34
CA LEU A 416 12.44 10.20 13.81
C LEU A 416 11.26 9.39 14.33
N PHE A 417 10.08 9.51 13.71
CA PHE A 417 8.90 8.75 14.07
C PHE A 417 9.09 7.25 13.86
N PHE A 418 9.85 6.84 12.84
CA PHE A 418 10.25 5.44 12.67
C PHE A 418 11.15 4.94 13.81
N VAL A 419 12.09 5.75 14.30
CA VAL A 419 12.90 5.39 15.47
C VAL A 419 12.03 5.27 16.73
N ILE A 420 11.10 6.20 16.96
CA ILE A 420 10.14 6.14 18.07
C ILE A 420 9.29 4.87 17.96
N TYR A 421 8.78 4.56 16.77
CA TYR A 421 8.06 3.33 16.47
C TYR A 421 8.87 2.08 16.85
N ALA A 422 10.13 1.99 16.41
CA ALA A 422 10.98 0.84 16.69
C ALA A 422 11.22 0.66 18.20
N ILE A 423 11.45 1.76 18.93
CA ILE A 423 11.59 1.74 20.40
C ILE A 423 10.27 1.31 21.07
N CYS A 424 9.13 1.85 20.65
CA CYS A 424 7.82 1.46 21.18
C CYS A 424 7.52 -0.01 20.89
N ALA A 425 7.82 -0.49 19.69
CA ALA A 425 7.66 -1.90 19.31
C ALA A 425 8.52 -2.80 20.21
N LEU A 426 9.79 -2.44 20.43
CA LEU A 426 10.67 -3.15 21.37
C LEU A 426 10.09 -3.20 22.79
N VAL A 427 9.68 -2.06 23.34
CA VAL A 427 9.12 -1.99 24.70
C VAL A 427 7.82 -2.80 24.80
N PHE A 428 6.89 -2.62 23.87
CA PHE A 428 5.59 -3.28 23.93
C PHE A 428 5.70 -4.80 23.69
N MET A 429 6.62 -5.23 22.83
CA MET A 429 6.83 -6.64 22.54
C MET A 429 7.65 -7.36 23.61
N GLN A 430 8.78 -6.78 24.04
CA GLN A 430 9.73 -7.47 24.93
C GLN A 430 9.48 -7.17 26.41
N VAL A 431 9.22 -5.91 26.77
CA VAL A 431 9.06 -5.50 28.17
C VAL A 431 7.66 -5.84 28.66
N PHE A 432 6.62 -5.40 27.95
CA PHE A 432 5.23 -5.69 28.33
C PHE A 432 4.73 -7.06 27.89
N LYS A 433 5.48 -7.77 27.02
CA LYS A 433 5.12 -9.09 26.50
C LYS A 433 3.73 -9.13 25.84
N TRP A 434 3.31 -8.03 25.22
CA TRP A 434 2.03 -7.94 24.50
C TRP A 434 2.07 -8.60 23.11
N GLY A 435 3.22 -9.14 22.71
CA GLY A 435 3.39 -9.83 21.44
C GLY A 435 2.93 -8.98 20.26
N ILE A 436 2.06 -9.54 19.42
CA ILE A 436 1.57 -8.87 18.21
C ILE A 436 0.72 -7.64 18.48
N LEU A 437 -0.02 -7.63 19.59
CA LEU A 437 -0.87 -6.49 19.96
C LEU A 437 0.01 -5.28 20.25
N GLY A 438 1.16 -5.51 20.90
CA GLY A 438 2.17 -4.49 21.15
C GLY A 438 2.69 -3.86 19.85
N LEU A 439 2.92 -4.64 18.81
CA LEU A 439 3.38 -4.09 17.53
C LEU A 439 2.32 -3.20 16.86
N ILE A 440 1.06 -3.63 16.84
CA ILE A 440 -0.03 -2.84 16.25
C ILE A 440 -0.19 -1.52 17.04
N LEU A 441 -0.09 -1.58 18.38
CA LEU A 441 -0.12 -0.38 19.22
C LEU A 441 1.08 0.54 18.99
N ALA A 442 2.28 0.00 18.74
CA ALA A 442 3.44 0.81 18.37
C ALA A 442 3.21 1.54 17.03
N ASN A 443 2.55 0.89 16.08
CA ASN A 443 2.11 1.54 14.84
C ASN A 443 1.06 2.65 15.08
N CYS A 444 0.15 2.46 16.04
CA CYS A 444 -0.76 3.53 16.46
C CYS A 444 0.02 4.74 17.01
N VAL A 445 1.06 4.53 17.81
CA VAL A 445 1.93 5.62 18.31
C VAL A 445 2.62 6.35 17.16
N ASN A 446 3.18 5.60 16.20
CA ASN A 446 3.80 6.17 15.00
C ASN A 446 2.83 7.08 14.23
N MET A 447 1.63 6.58 13.94
CA MET A 447 0.61 7.35 13.24
C MET A 447 0.11 8.53 14.06
N ALA A 448 -0.01 8.41 15.38
CA ALA A 448 -0.37 9.51 16.26
C ALA A 448 0.65 10.65 16.19
N CYS A 449 1.96 10.36 16.26
CA CYS A 449 3.01 11.36 16.10
C CYS A 449 2.92 12.08 14.74
N ARG A 450 2.69 11.32 13.65
CA ARG A 450 2.52 11.87 12.29
C ARG A 450 1.28 12.76 12.19
N ILE A 451 0.15 12.32 12.73
CA ILE A 451 -1.11 13.08 12.75
C ILE A 451 -0.91 14.38 13.51
N LEU A 452 -0.33 14.32 14.72
CA LEU A 452 -0.09 15.51 15.54
C LEU A 452 0.75 16.54 14.79
N TYR A 453 1.87 16.11 14.17
CA TYR A 453 2.68 17.01 13.36
C TYR A 453 1.88 17.65 12.21
N CYS A 454 1.15 16.85 11.44
CA CYS A 454 0.37 17.37 10.32
C CYS A 454 -0.73 18.34 10.78
N LEU A 455 -1.42 18.04 11.88
CA LEU A 455 -2.44 18.92 12.46
C LEU A 455 -1.84 20.23 12.95
N THR A 456 -0.66 20.22 13.57
CA THR A 456 0.01 21.47 13.97
C THR A 456 0.40 22.33 12.76
N PHE A 457 0.83 21.69 11.66
CA PHE A 457 1.10 22.40 10.41
C PHE A 457 -0.19 23.00 9.81
N LEU A 458 -1.27 22.21 9.75
CA LEU A 458 -2.56 22.64 9.20
C LEU A 458 -3.18 23.77 10.03
N ALA A 459 -3.11 23.70 11.36
CA ALA A 459 -3.57 24.76 12.25
C ALA A 459 -2.80 26.08 12.01
N SER A 460 -1.51 26.00 11.71
CA SER A 460 -0.70 27.16 11.33
C SER A 460 -1.07 27.69 9.93
N PHE A 461 -1.31 26.79 8.97
CA PHE A 461 -1.67 27.14 7.60
C PHE A 461 -3.04 27.86 7.52
N PHE A 462 -4.04 27.41 8.27
CA PHE A 462 -5.38 28.00 8.31
C PHE A 462 -5.54 29.14 9.36
N ARG A 463 -4.42 29.66 9.88
CA ARG A 463 -4.42 30.67 10.95
C ARG A 463 -5.17 31.95 10.57
N SER A 464 -5.07 32.40 9.32
CA SER A 464 -5.73 33.62 8.84
C SER A 464 -7.27 33.51 8.81
N VAL A 465 -7.81 32.29 8.80
CA VAL A 465 -9.26 32.03 8.75
C VAL A 465 -9.86 31.81 10.15
N THR A 466 -9.08 31.28 11.10
CA THR A 466 -9.59 30.94 12.45
C THR A 466 -8.78 31.59 13.59
N PRO A 467 -8.91 32.92 13.81
CA PRO A 467 -8.15 33.64 14.83
C PRO A 467 -8.56 33.34 16.29
N HIS A 468 -9.77 32.84 16.55
CA HIS A 468 -10.35 32.77 17.91
C HIS A 468 -10.03 31.53 18.76
N ALA A 469 -9.24 30.55 18.29
CA ALA A 469 -8.86 29.39 19.10
C ALA A 469 -7.36 29.17 19.11
N GLN A 470 -6.63 30.15 19.64
CA GLN A 470 -5.18 30.07 19.76
C GLN A 470 -4.75 29.88 21.21
N PHE A 471 -4.05 28.77 21.43
CA PHE A 471 -3.15 28.57 22.55
C PHE A 471 -1.73 28.99 22.13
N ASP A 472 -0.92 29.40 23.10
CA ASP A 472 0.48 29.78 22.87
C ASP A 472 1.31 28.62 22.27
N ASN A 473 0.95 27.38 22.61
CA ASN A 473 1.63 26.19 22.08
C ASN A 473 0.96 25.69 20.78
N ALA A 474 1.77 25.58 19.72
CA ALA A 474 1.36 25.02 18.43
C ALA A 474 0.73 23.62 18.53
N PHE A 475 1.18 22.82 19.51
CA PHE A 475 0.63 21.49 19.79
C PHE A 475 -0.86 21.52 20.15
N PHE A 476 -1.26 22.41 21.07
CA PHE A 476 -2.66 22.54 21.47
C PHE A 476 -3.53 23.08 20.33
N ASN A 477 -2.97 23.92 19.45
CA ASN A 477 -3.68 24.37 18.25
C ASN A 477 -3.97 23.21 17.28
N GLY A 478 -3.04 22.27 17.13
CA GLY A 478 -3.27 21.04 16.35
C GLY A 478 -4.37 20.17 16.93
N ILE A 479 -4.38 19.97 18.26
CA ILE A 479 -5.44 19.20 18.95
C ILE A 479 -6.80 19.90 18.80
N ALA A 480 -6.86 21.21 19.03
CA ALA A 480 -8.09 21.99 18.87
C ALA A 480 -8.63 21.90 17.43
N PHE A 481 -7.74 21.90 16.42
CA PHE A 481 -8.12 21.69 15.03
C PHE A 481 -8.75 20.32 14.80
N TRP A 482 -8.17 19.25 15.38
CA TRP A 482 -8.75 17.90 15.29
C TRP A 482 -10.07 17.76 16.03
N LEU A 483 -10.21 18.35 17.22
CA LEU A 483 -11.47 18.31 17.98
C LEU A 483 -12.64 18.93 17.20
N ARG A 484 -12.40 19.94 16.35
CA ARG A 484 -13.41 20.51 15.45
C ARG A 484 -13.89 19.54 14.36
N SER A 485 -13.09 18.52 14.04
CA SER A 485 -13.45 17.50 13.06
C SER A 485 -14.22 16.32 13.68
N LEU A 486 -14.40 16.29 15.00
CA LEU A 486 -15.20 15.24 15.64
C LEU A 486 -16.70 15.44 15.39
N PRO A 487 -17.49 14.36 15.33
CA PRO A 487 -18.94 14.45 15.21
C PRO A 487 -19.59 14.96 16.50
N ASP A 488 -20.89 15.27 16.41
CA ASP A 488 -21.68 15.72 17.56
C ASP A 488 -21.52 14.79 18.78
N GLN A 489 -21.55 15.38 19.98
CA GLN A 489 -21.33 14.65 21.23
C GLN A 489 -22.33 13.49 21.41
N LEU A 490 -23.57 13.64 20.95
CA LEU A 490 -24.58 12.58 21.05
C LEU A 490 -24.25 11.40 20.12
N VAL A 491 -23.67 11.67 18.96
CA VAL A 491 -23.19 10.63 18.05
C VAL A 491 -22.02 9.86 18.68
N LEU A 492 -21.08 10.57 19.31
CA LEU A 492 -19.98 9.94 20.06
C LEU A 492 -20.49 9.06 21.21
N VAL A 493 -21.47 9.56 21.99
CA VAL A 493 -22.10 8.78 23.06
C VAL A 493 -22.83 7.56 22.50
N ALA A 494 -23.49 7.66 21.35
CA ALA A 494 -24.13 6.52 20.69
C ALA A 494 -23.11 5.44 20.25
N PHE A 495 -21.97 5.85 19.68
CA PHE A 495 -20.88 4.91 19.33
C PHE A 495 -20.26 4.26 20.56
N PHE A 496 -20.05 5.02 21.64
CA PHE A 496 -19.47 4.52 22.87
C PHE A 496 -20.41 3.56 23.61
N SER A 497 -21.69 3.92 23.73
CA SER A 497 -22.71 3.03 24.30
C SER A 497 -22.86 1.75 23.48
N SER A 498 -22.84 1.85 22.15
CA SER A 498 -22.89 0.66 21.29
C SER A 498 -21.68 -0.23 21.45
N LEU A 499 -20.47 0.34 21.55
CA LEU A 499 -19.25 -0.41 21.84
C LEU A 499 -19.35 -1.17 23.17
N ILE A 500 -19.88 -0.53 24.22
CA ILE A 500 -20.07 -1.18 25.53
C ILE A 500 -21.08 -2.34 25.40
N VAL A 501 -22.23 -2.10 24.77
CA VAL A 501 -23.28 -3.12 24.62
C VAL A 501 -22.79 -4.31 23.80
N THR A 502 -22.10 -4.07 22.67
CA THR A 502 -21.54 -5.13 21.85
C THR A 502 -20.41 -5.87 22.56
N ALA A 503 -19.55 -5.18 23.32
CA ALA A 503 -18.49 -5.81 24.11
C ALA A 503 -19.05 -6.70 25.24
N ILE A 504 -20.10 -6.25 25.92
CA ILE A 504 -20.81 -7.05 26.92
C ILE A 504 -21.46 -8.27 26.25
N SER A 505 -22.14 -8.06 25.12
CA SER A 505 -22.77 -9.13 24.33
C SER A 505 -21.76 -10.20 23.90
N GLN A 506 -20.58 -9.78 23.40
CA GLN A 506 -19.47 -10.66 23.07
C GLN A 506 -19.05 -11.49 24.29
N ARG A 507 -18.80 -10.84 25.44
CA ARG A 507 -18.36 -11.53 26.66
C ARG A 507 -19.40 -12.52 27.20
N ILE A 508 -20.70 -12.21 27.09
CA ILE A 508 -21.76 -13.08 27.63
C ILE A 508 -22.09 -14.24 26.68
N LEU A 509 -22.22 -13.96 25.38
CA LEU A 509 -22.65 -14.97 24.40
C LEU A 509 -21.50 -15.88 23.99
N LEU A 510 -20.31 -15.32 23.72
CA LEU A 510 -19.17 -16.08 23.21
C LEU A 510 -18.36 -16.77 24.32
N ALA A 511 -18.58 -16.44 25.60
CA ALA A 511 -18.03 -17.21 26.71
C ALA A 511 -18.78 -18.52 26.99
N LYS A 512 -20.02 -18.67 26.50
CA LYS A 512 -20.82 -19.90 26.71
C LYS A 512 -20.38 -21.03 25.80
N ASP A 513 -20.17 -20.72 24.52
CA ASP A 513 -19.60 -21.64 23.54
C ASP A 513 -19.02 -20.81 22.38
N ALA A 514 -17.68 -20.76 22.33
CA ALA A 514 -16.93 -19.97 21.36
C ALA A 514 -16.93 -20.57 19.94
N SER A 515 -17.44 -21.79 19.77
CA SER A 515 -17.43 -22.51 18.48
C SER A 515 -18.81 -22.57 17.81
N SER A 516 -19.88 -22.39 18.59
CA SER A 516 -21.25 -22.52 18.09
C SER A 516 -21.67 -21.29 17.27
N LEU A 517 -22.00 -21.55 16.01
CA LEU A 517 -22.50 -20.56 15.06
C LEU A 517 -23.79 -19.86 15.54
N ILE A 518 -24.56 -20.49 16.43
CA ILE A 518 -25.81 -19.93 16.95
C ILE A 518 -25.52 -18.73 17.87
N TYR A 519 -24.54 -18.84 18.77
CA TYR A 519 -24.17 -17.71 19.64
C TYR A 519 -23.53 -16.57 18.87
N HIS A 520 -22.75 -16.87 17.83
CA HIS A 520 -22.26 -15.87 16.89
C HIS A 520 -23.40 -15.17 16.14
N ALA A 521 -24.41 -15.92 15.67
CA ALA A 521 -25.57 -15.33 15.01
C ALA A 521 -26.36 -14.39 15.94
N LEU A 522 -26.60 -14.82 17.19
CA LEU A 522 -27.25 -13.97 18.21
C LEU A 522 -26.44 -12.70 18.49
N HIS A 523 -25.11 -12.82 18.60
CA HIS A 523 -24.23 -11.67 18.80
C HIS A 523 -24.28 -10.69 17.60
N VAL A 524 -24.35 -11.20 16.37
CA VAL A 524 -24.53 -10.38 15.16
C VAL A 524 -25.88 -9.66 15.18
N VAL A 525 -26.97 -10.31 15.60
CA VAL A 525 -28.29 -9.67 15.72
C VAL A 525 -28.23 -8.47 16.67
N VAL A 526 -27.60 -8.61 17.85
CA VAL A 526 -27.39 -7.48 18.78
C VAL A 526 -26.63 -6.33 18.10
N GLY A 527 -25.61 -6.68 17.31
CA GLY A 527 -24.81 -5.72 16.54
C GLY A 527 -25.63 -4.96 15.52
N VAL A 528 -26.51 -5.64 14.78
CA VAL A 528 -27.40 -5.02 13.78
C VAL A 528 -28.34 -4.03 14.44
N PHE A 529 -28.89 -4.34 15.61
CA PHE A 529 -29.73 -3.39 16.35
C PHE A 529 -28.94 -2.18 16.84
N CYS A 530 -27.78 -2.38 17.46
CA CYS A 530 -26.92 -1.28 17.92
C CYS A 530 -26.46 -0.41 16.74
N PHE A 531 -26.03 -1.03 15.63
CA PHE A 531 -25.61 -0.32 14.41
C PHE A 531 -26.75 0.49 13.80
N SER A 532 -27.96 -0.08 13.73
CA SER A 532 -29.13 0.64 13.22
C SER A 532 -29.46 1.86 14.10
N GLY A 533 -29.37 1.71 15.43
CA GLY A 533 -29.58 2.80 16.38
C GLY A 533 -28.52 3.91 16.27
N THR A 534 -27.24 3.56 16.11
CA THR A 534 -26.17 4.56 15.90
C THR A 534 -26.30 5.27 14.57
N MET A 535 -26.59 4.53 13.49
CA MET A 535 -26.81 5.13 12.17
C MET A 535 -28.04 6.04 12.15
N LEU A 536 -29.11 5.68 12.87
CA LEU A 536 -30.27 6.56 13.02
C LEU A 536 -29.92 7.84 13.79
N THR A 537 -29.17 7.72 14.88
CA THR A 537 -28.70 8.89 15.66
C THR A 537 -27.81 9.80 14.81
N LEU A 538 -26.89 9.21 14.05
CA LEU A 538 -26.06 9.91 13.08
C LEU A 538 -26.92 10.63 12.03
N TYR A 539 -27.90 9.94 11.45
CA TYR A 539 -28.79 10.52 10.45
C TYR A 539 -29.61 11.70 10.98
N ILE A 540 -30.10 11.61 12.21
CA ILE A 540 -30.89 12.68 12.84
C ILE A 540 -30.02 13.91 13.17
N LYS A 541 -28.83 13.69 13.75
CA LYS A 541 -27.98 14.78 14.26
C LYS A 541 -27.10 15.41 13.18
N GLU A 542 -26.71 14.65 12.17
CA GLU A 542 -25.81 15.08 11.09
C GLU A 542 -26.53 15.15 9.74
N ARG A 543 -27.87 15.30 9.75
CA ARG A 543 -28.71 15.34 8.53
C ARG A 543 -28.24 16.37 7.50
N HIS A 544 -27.77 17.52 7.96
CA HIS A 544 -27.25 18.59 7.11
C HIS A 544 -25.96 18.18 6.39
N LEU A 545 -25.04 17.52 7.10
CA LEU A 545 -23.78 17.05 6.55
C LEU A 545 -24.00 15.96 5.49
N LEU A 546 -24.89 15.00 5.77
CA LEU A 546 -25.25 13.94 4.81
C LEU A 546 -25.97 14.52 3.58
N GLY A 547 -26.84 15.52 3.78
CA GLY A 547 -27.56 16.20 2.71
C GLY A 547 -26.65 17.00 1.76
N GLU A 548 -25.70 17.76 2.30
CA GLU A 548 -24.71 18.50 1.52
C GLU A 548 -23.73 17.56 0.79
N GLN A 549 -23.33 16.45 1.41
CA GLN A 549 -22.49 15.43 0.76
C GLN A 549 -23.20 14.73 -0.40
N LEU A 550 -24.48 14.35 -0.22
CA LEU A 550 -25.31 13.81 -1.28
C LEU A 550 -25.52 14.84 -2.40
N ALA A 551 -25.71 16.12 -2.07
CA ALA A 551 -25.86 17.19 -3.04
C ALA A 551 -24.56 17.47 -3.83
N ALA A 552 -23.39 17.47 -3.17
CA ALA A 552 -22.09 17.63 -3.81
C ALA A 552 -21.76 16.47 -4.75
N MET A 553 -22.04 15.21 -4.35
CA MET A 553 -21.90 14.05 -5.23
C MET A 553 -22.89 14.09 -6.42
N ARG A 554 -24.09 14.64 -6.24
CA ARG A 554 -25.07 14.83 -7.33
C ARG A 554 -24.73 15.99 -8.26
N GLY A 555 -24.14 17.06 -7.74
CA GLY A 555 -23.72 18.24 -8.50
C GLY A 555 -22.56 17.91 -9.45
N ASN A 556 -21.61 17.09 -9.01
CA ASN A 556 -20.47 16.66 -9.83
C ASN A 556 -20.86 15.70 -10.98
N ASN A 557 -22.04 15.07 -10.90
CA ASN A 557 -22.61 14.28 -12.00
C ASN A 557 -23.36 15.15 -13.04
N LYS A 558 -23.68 16.41 -12.72
CA LYS A 558 -24.37 17.32 -13.65
C LYS A 558 -23.40 18.19 -14.46
N THR A 559 -22.21 18.50 -13.93
CA THR A 559 -21.18 19.28 -14.65
C THR A 559 -20.43 18.49 -15.73
N HIS A 560 -20.80 17.25 -15.98
CA HIS A 560 -20.17 16.38 -16.99
C HIS A 560 -21.02 16.19 -18.27
N LYS A 561 -22.09 16.96 -18.43
CA LYS A 561 -23.04 16.82 -19.55
C LYS A 561 -23.36 18.08 -20.36
N ASP A 562 -22.71 19.21 -20.08
CA ASP A 562 -22.86 20.42 -20.89
C ASP A 562 -21.54 20.79 -21.58
#